data_AF-A0AAQ4E4C5-F1
#
_entry.id   AF-A0AAQ4E4C5-F1
#
_cell.length_a   1.000
_cell.length_b   1.000
_cell.length_c   1.000
_cell.angle_alpha   90.00
_cell.angle_beta   90.00
_cell.angle_gamma   90.00
#
_symmetry.space_group_name_H-M   'P 1'
#
loop_
_entity.id
_entity.type
_entity.pdbx_description
1 polymer ?
#
loop_
_entity_poly.entity_id
_entity_poly.type
_entity_poly.pdbx_seq_one_letter_code
_entity_poly.pdbx_strand_id
1 'polypeptide(L)'
;MPFLFCSLNNVCNFASRNDYSYWLSTPEPMPMAMTPIVGRDIQKYISRCSVCESSTQVIAMHSQTLEVPECPEGWDGIWSGYSFFMFISLSTEQDALHKGKL
;
A
#
# COMPACT_ATOMS: atom_id res chain seq x y z
N MET A 1 9.32 -11.29 7.25
CA MET A 1 10.14 -10.44 6.35
C MET A 1 10.03 -10.97 4.92
N PRO A 2 9.54 -10.17 3.95
CA PRO A 2 9.33 -10.62 2.57
C PRO A 2 10.54 -10.42 1.64
N PHE A 3 11.70 -10.01 2.17
CA PHE A 3 12.94 -9.84 1.41
C PHE A 3 14.16 -10.30 2.21
N LEU A 4 15.30 -10.37 1.53
CA LEU A 4 16.63 -10.64 2.07
C LEU A 4 17.62 -9.68 1.42
N PHE A 5 18.79 -9.50 2.02
CA PHE A 5 19.88 -8.71 1.43
C PHE A 5 21.13 -9.55 1.28
N CYS A 6 21.88 -9.36 0.19
CA CYS A 6 23.15 -10.02 -0.07
C CYS A 6 24.30 -9.01 -0.14
N SER A 7 25.41 -9.34 0.51
CA SER A 7 26.64 -8.56 0.47
C SER A 7 27.49 -8.90 -0.76
N LEU A 8 28.46 -8.04 -1.07
CA LEU A 8 29.44 -8.25 -2.15
C LEU A 8 30.29 -9.52 -1.96
N ASN A 9 30.38 -10.04 -0.74
CA ASN A 9 31.10 -11.28 -0.43
C ASN A 9 30.25 -12.54 -0.68
N ASN A 10 29.15 -12.43 -1.44
CA ASN A 10 28.19 -13.52 -1.68
C ASN A 10 27.56 -14.11 -0.41
N VAL A 11 27.51 -13.34 0.68
CA VAL A 11 26.82 -13.73 1.92
C VAL A 11 25.47 -13.02 1.96
N CYS A 12 24.39 -13.80 2.03
CA CYS A 12 23.02 -13.33 2.14
C CYS A 12 22.51 -13.46 3.57
N ASN A 13 21.73 -12.48 4.02
CA ASN A 13 21.15 -12.43 5.35
C ASN A 13 19.63 -12.27 5.25
N PHE A 14 18.90 -13.06 6.03
CA PHE A 14 17.44 -13.06 6.07
C PHE A 14 16.98 -12.71 7.49
N ALA A 15 16.19 -11.65 7.62
CA ALA A 15 15.66 -11.19 8.92
C ALA A 15 16.73 -11.00 10.02
N SER A 16 17.98 -10.70 9.62
CA SER A 16 19.13 -10.54 10.52
C SER A 16 19.45 -9.08 10.86
N ARG A 17 18.60 -8.14 10.43
CA ARG A 17 18.71 -6.69 10.65
C ARG A 17 17.35 -6.11 11.04
N ASN A 18 17.36 -4.84 11.46
CA ASN A 18 16.16 -4.07 11.82
C ASN A 18 15.46 -3.49 10.58
N ASP A 19 15.22 -4.35 9.60
CA ASP A 19 14.49 -3.99 8.39
C ASP A 19 12.97 -3.99 8.67
N TYR A 20 12.17 -3.32 7.85
CA TYR A 20 10.71 -3.22 8.04
C TYR A 20 9.96 -3.56 6.75
N SER A 21 8.69 -3.94 6.90
CA SER A 21 7.74 -4.09 5.79
C SER A 21 6.40 -3.50 6.19
N TYR A 22 5.80 -2.71 5.30
CA TYR A 22 4.49 -2.09 5.49
C TYR A 22 3.44 -2.76 4.61
N TRP A 23 2.22 -2.86 5.14
CA TRP A 23 1.09 -3.53 4.48
C TRP A 23 -0.15 -2.67 4.69
N LEU A 24 -1.04 -2.63 3.69
CA LEU A 24 -2.38 -2.06 3.90
C LEU A 24 -3.11 -2.88 4.97
N SER A 25 -3.78 -2.19 5.90
CA SER A 25 -4.44 -2.85 7.03
C SER A 25 -5.93 -3.12 6.80
N THR A 26 -6.52 -3.93 7.66
CA THR A 26 -7.98 -4.13 7.74
C THR A 26 -8.60 -3.21 8.82
N PRO A 27 -9.94 -3.19 8.95
CA PRO A 27 -10.62 -2.54 10.07
C PRO A 27 -10.51 -3.27 11.42
N GLU A 28 -9.73 -4.34 11.53
CA GLU A 28 -9.55 -5.07 12.80
C GLU A 28 -8.97 -4.13 13.88
N PRO A 29 -9.59 -4.03 15.07
CA PRO A 29 -9.17 -3.09 16.10
C PRO A 29 -7.84 -3.50 16.74
N MET A 30 -7.04 -2.50 17.14
CA MET A 30 -5.79 -2.74 17.86
C MET A 30 -6.06 -3.49 19.19
N PRO A 31 -5.24 -4.48 19.58
CA PRO A 31 -5.40 -5.17 20.85
C PRO A 31 -5.40 -4.19 22.02
N MET A 32 -6.26 -4.41 23.02
CA MET A 32 -6.35 -3.54 24.21
C MET A 32 -5.01 -3.40 24.95
N ALA A 33 -4.16 -4.43 24.91
CA ALA A 33 -2.84 -4.42 25.52
C ALA A 33 -1.82 -3.52 24.79
N MET A 34 -2.13 -3.05 23.57
CA MET A 34 -1.25 -2.26 22.69
C MET A 34 0.14 -2.88 22.47
N THR A 35 0.27 -4.19 22.65
CA THR A 35 1.51 -4.94 22.43
C THR A 35 1.66 -5.32 20.95
N PRO A 36 2.90 -5.54 20.46
CA PRO A 36 3.12 -6.04 19.10
C PRO A 36 2.35 -7.33 18.81
N ILE A 37 1.64 -7.36 17.68
CA ILE A 37 0.91 -8.54 17.20
C ILE A 37 1.91 -9.47 16.52
N VAL A 38 1.92 -10.75 16.89
CA VAL A 38 2.89 -11.73 16.41
C VAL A 38 2.22 -13.00 15.89
N GLY A 39 2.95 -13.78 15.10
CA GLY A 39 2.51 -15.08 14.63
C GLY A 39 1.28 -15.01 13.71
N ARG A 40 0.35 -15.95 13.89
CA ARG A 40 -0.84 -16.09 13.02
C ARG A 40 -1.88 -15.00 13.23
N ASP A 41 -1.85 -14.30 14.37
CA ASP A 41 -2.81 -13.23 14.66
C ASP A 41 -2.64 -12.03 13.74
N ILE A 42 -1.43 -11.84 13.17
CA ILE A 42 -1.15 -10.78 12.17
C ILE A 42 -2.10 -10.90 10.97
N GLN A 43 -2.52 -12.10 10.59
CA GLN A 43 -3.34 -12.33 9.40
C GLN A 43 -4.65 -11.51 9.39
N LYS A 44 -5.24 -11.25 10.56
CA LYS A 44 -6.49 -10.49 10.68
C LYS A 44 -6.32 -9.02 10.31
N TYR A 45 -5.10 -8.50 10.40
CA TYR A 45 -4.76 -7.09 10.20
C TYR A 45 -4.26 -6.78 8.80
N ILE A 46 -3.99 -7.77 7.95
CA ILE A 46 -3.41 -7.57 6.62
C ILE A 46 -4.50 -7.57 5.54
N SER A 47 -4.57 -6.47 4.78
CA SER A 47 -5.48 -6.33 3.64
C SER A 47 -5.16 -7.34 2.52
N ARG A 48 -6.15 -7.57 1.66
CA ARG A 48 -6.06 -8.48 0.51
C ARG A 48 -6.18 -7.67 -0.78
N CYS A 49 -5.48 -8.11 -1.83
CA CYS A 49 -5.55 -7.50 -3.16
C CYS A 49 -5.98 -8.52 -4.22
N SER A 50 -6.52 -8.01 -5.32
CA SER A 50 -6.81 -8.76 -6.54
C SER A 50 -6.06 -8.12 -7.70
N VAL A 51 -5.47 -8.93 -8.57
CA VAL A 51 -4.79 -8.48 -9.79
C VAL A 51 -5.68 -8.87 -10.97
N CYS A 52 -6.08 -7.87 -11.76
CA CYS A 52 -7.01 -8.04 -12.88
C CYS A 52 -6.35 -7.56 -14.18
N GLU A 53 -6.66 -8.22 -15.30
CA GLU A 53 -6.28 -7.78 -16.64
C GLU A 53 -7.40 -6.92 -17.24
N SER A 54 -7.04 -5.83 -17.93
CA SER A 54 -7.96 -4.94 -18.63
C SER A 54 -7.54 -4.81 -20.09
N SER A 55 -8.52 -4.69 -20.99
CA SER A 55 -8.27 -4.45 -22.41
C SER A 55 -7.78 -3.03 -22.72
N THR A 56 -7.93 -2.10 -21.77
CA THR A 56 -7.56 -0.68 -21.90
C THR A 56 -6.82 -0.18 -20.66
N GLN A 57 -6.20 1.00 -20.78
CA GLN A 57 -5.53 1.68 -19.66
C GLN A 57 -6.53 2.12 -18.59
N VAL A 58 -6.09 2.13 -17.33
CA VAL A 58 -6.86 2.58 -16.18
C VAL A 58 -6.19 3.81 -15.58
N ILE A 59 -7.00 4.85 -15.30
CA ILE A 59 -6.55 6.10 -14.69
C ILE A 59 -7.36 6.40 -13.43
N ALA A 60 -6.81 7.24 -12.55
CA ALA A 60 -7.53 7.80 -11.40
C ALA A 60 -7.72 9.30 -11.60
N MET A 61 -8.94 9.78 -11.38
CA MET A 61 -9.30 11.20 -11.43
C MET A 61 -9.46 11.74 -10.01
N HIS A 62 -9.06 13.00 -9.79
CA HIS A 62 -9.11 13.65 -8.47
C HIS A 62 -9.88 14.97 -8.58
N SER A 63 -11.00 15.11 -7.86
CA SER A 63 -11.82 16.33 -7.90
C SER A 63 -11.21 17.50 -7.14
N GLN A 64 -10.39 17.22 -6.10
CA GLN A 64 -9.97 18.20 -5.11
C GLN A 64 -11.15 18.87 -4.38
N THR A 65 -12.31 18.22 -4.35
CA THR A 65 -13.52 18.62 -3.65
C THR A 65 -14.11 17.42 -2.88
N LEU A 66 -15.29 17.60 -2.27
CA LEU A 66 -16.07 16.51 -1.68
C LEU A 66 -16.90 15.74 -2.71
N GLU A 67 -16.99 16.25 -3.94
CA GLU A 67 -17.75 15.63 -5.02
C GLU A 67 -16.90 14.56 -5.73
N VAL A 68 -17.57 13.51 -6.21
CA VAL A 68 -16.92 12.46 -7.01
C VAL A 68 -16.67 13.04 -8.42
N PRO A 69 -15.44 13.00 -8.94
CA PRO A 69 -15.17 13.51 -10.28
C PRO A 69 -15.82 12.61 -11.35
N GLU A 70 -16.38 13.23 -12.38
CA GLU A 70 -16.89 12.52 -13.56
C GLU A 70 -15.76 11.90 -14.38
N CYS A 71 -16.04 10.76 -15.02
CA CYS A 71 -15.09 10.14 -15.95
C CYS A 71 -15.01 10.96 -17.25
N PRO A 72 -13.83 11.00 -17.93
CA PRO A 72 -13.74 11.65 -19.23
C PRO A 72 -14.67 10.99 -20.27
N GLU A 73 -15.03 11.73 -21.32
CA GLU A 73 -15.92 11.21 -22.36
C GLU A 73 -15.38 9.90 -22.97
N GLY A 74 -16.23 8.86 -23.00
CA GLY A 74 -15.87 7.53 -23.49
C GLY A 74 -15.16 6.62 -22.47
N TRP A 75 -15.05 7.03 -21.21
CA TRP A 75 -14.50 6.21 -20.13
C TRP A 75 -15.59 5.67 -19.21
N ASP A 76 -15.41 4.43 -18.78
CA ASP A 76 -16.28 3.77 -17.80
C ASP A 76 -15.65 3.78 -16.40
N GLY A 77 -16.47 4.10 -15.38
CA GLY A 77 -16.03 4.09 -13.99
C GLY A 77 -15.88 2.67 -13.42
N ILE A 78 -14.75 2.40 -12.76
CA ILE A 78 -14.48 1.09 -12.13
C ILE A 78 -14.86 1.10 -10.63
N TRP A 79 -14.41 2.12 -9.89
CA TRP A 79 -14.79 2.37 -8.49
C TRP A 79 -14.59 3.84 -8.13
N SER A 80 -15.18 4.28 -7.02
CA SER A 80 -14.97 5.59 -6.41
C SER A 80 -14.32 5.46 -5.02
N GLY A 81 -13.59 6.49 -4.58
CA GLY A 81 -12.87 6.45 -3.31
C GLY A 81 -12.22 7.80 -2.96
N TYR A 82 -11.32 7.77 -1.96
CA TYR A 82 -10.62 8.95 -1.48
C TYR A 82 -9.22 9.08 -2.11
N SER A 83 -8.77 10.32 -2.26
CA SER A 83 -7.44 10.63 -2.80
C SER A 83 -6.36 10.37 -1.75
N PHE A 84 -5.68 9.23 -1.83
CA PHE A 84 -4.52 8.92 -1.00
C PHE A 84 -3.22 9.33 -1.70
N PHE A 85 -2.47 10.27 -1.12
CA PHE A 85 -1.26 10.81 -1.72
C PHE A 85 0.01 10.09 -1.25
N MET A 86 0.15 9.91 0.07
CA MET A 86 1.40 9.48 0.68
C MET A 86 1.20 9.00 2.13
N PHE A 87 2.07 8.11 2.58
CA PHE A 87 2.20 7.71 3.98
C PHE A 87 3.66 7.81 4.45
N ILE A 88 3.84 8.11 5.74
CA ILE A 88 5.15 8.21 6.41
C ILE A 88 5.08 7.41 7.69
N SER A 89 6.13 6.63 7.97
CA SER A 89 6.27 5.82 9.19
C SER A 89 7.61 6.13 9.90
N LEU A 90 7.98 5.30 10.87
CA LEU A 90 9.15 5.40 11.74
C LEU A 90 10.49 5.52 11.00
N SER A 91 10.57 5.11 9.73
CA SER A 91 11.62 5.56 8.82
C SER A 91 11.08 6.70 7.96
N THR A 92 11.79 7.82 7.87
CA THR A 92 11.51 8.96 6.98
C THR A 92 11.63 8.61 5.48
N GLU A 93 11.46 7.33 5.13
CA GLU A 93 11.41 6.85 3.76
C GLU A 93 10.01 7.09 3.20
N GLN A 94 10.00 7.76 2.05
CA GLN A 94 8.84 8.32 1.41
C GLN A 94 8.46 7.43 0.22
N ASP A 95 7.43 6.60 0.36
CA ASP A 95 6.77 6.01 -0.81
C ASP A 95 5.77 7.05 -1.36
N ALA A 96 6.27 7.98 -2.17
CA ALA A 96 5.45 8.95 -2.89
C ALA A 96 4.90 8.31 -4.17
N LEU A 97 3.57 8.27 -4.33
CA LEU A 97 2.96 7.88 -5.60
C LEU A 97 3.25 9.01 -6.62
N HIS A 98 3.93 8.68 -7.71
CA HIS A 98 4.30 9.64 -8.76
C HIS A 98 3.05 10.36 -9.29
N LYS A 99 2.94 11.68 -9.09
CA LYS A 99 1.95 12.52 -9.76
C LYS A 99 2.31 12.58 -11.24
N GLY A 100 1.65 11.78 -12.08
CA GLY A 100 1.53 12.07 -13.50
C GLY A 100 0.73 13.35 -13.67
N LYS A 101 1.41 14.50 -13.80
CA LYS A 101 0.80 15.69 -14.41
C LYS A 101 0.78 15.45 -15.92
N LEU A 102 -0.41 15.41 -16.52
CA LEU A 102 -0.61 15.77 -17.91
C LEU A 102 -0.47 17.30 -18.05
#